data_AF-A0A0E1XA15-F1
#
_entry.id   AF-A0A0E1XA15-F1
#
_cell.length_a   1.000
_cell.length_b   1.000
_cell.length_c   1.000
_cell.angle_alpha   90.00
_cell.angle_beta   90.00
_cell.angle_gamma   90.00
#
_symmetry.space_group_name_H-M   'P 1'
#
loop_
_entity.id
_entity.type
_entity.pdbx_description
1 polymer ?
#
loop_
_entity_poly.entity_id
_entity_poly.type
_entity_poly.pdbx_seq_one_letter_code
_entity_poly.pdbx_strand_id
1 'polypeptide(L)'
;MKPYIQLVVFKQWLQYILLVTTIVIALVLIGMGYRVAHDNFKIPITIQDLDQTTASKSFVNKIKQSDYVTIKKVDEDESYIEDDVTKKEAILSMQIPKGFSQKLKENRLKETIQLYGRDDFIGGIAVEIVSSSLYEQQIPNIIYEHLEDMKQHQSIDAINKSYHKHIPESKIKFVSLTKQAQHSISISLIFAVILFVSAVQVILHYRLNQQAALQRLSQYHLSRFKLYSTYVMTHTILLLLVLLAVSLYLSQPLSLIFYLKSLLLILIYEIGIVFILFHIQTISHRLFMTFIYALAMGIVYLSIFM
;
A
#
# COMPACT_ATOMS: atom_id res chain seq x y z
N MET A 1 -32.18 26.44 -17.00
CA MET A 1 -31.34 25.68 -16.06
C MET A 1 -31.58 26.06 -14.59
N LYS A 2 -31.80 27.36 -14.26
CA LYS A 2 -32.08 27.85 -12.89
C LYS A 2 -33.01 26.96 -12.02
N PRO A 3 -34.20 26.53 -12.46
CA PRO A 3 -35.08 25.70 -11.60
C PRO A 3 -34.54 24.29 -11.34
N TYR A 4 -33.79 23.71 -12.28
CA TYR A 4 -33.18 22.39 -12.12
C TYR A 4 -31.98 22.43 -11.17
N ILE A 5 -31.17 23.49 -11.25
CA ILE A 5 -30.06 23.72 -10.31
C ILE A 5 -30.61 23.92 -8.90
N GLN A 6 -31.71 24.66 -8.74
CA GLN A 6 -32.36 24.84 -7.45
C GLN A 6 -32.85 23.50 -6.86
N LEU A 7 -33.41 22.63 -7.69
CA LEU A 7 -33.92 21.32 -7.26
C LEU A 7 -32.79 20.33 -6.94
N VAL A 8 -31.79 20.23 -7.83
CA VAL A 8 -30.72 19.25 -7.75
C VAL A 8 -29.68 19.68 -6.73
N VAL A 9 -29.26 20.95 -6.72
CA VAL A 9 -28.14 21.44 -5.89
C VAL A 9 -28.66 22.06 -4.60
N PHE A 10 -29.42 23.16 -4.68
CA PHE A 10 -29.76 23.96 -3.49
C PHE A 10 -30.69 23.24 -2.53
N LYS A 11 -31.69 22.52 -3.03
CA LYS A 11 -32.64 21.76 -2.20
C LYS A 11 -31.99 20.51 -1.58
N GLN A 12 -30.85 20.07 -2.11
CA GLN A 12 -30.17 18.84 -1.68
C GLN A 12 -28.77 19.06 -1.12
N TRP A 13 -28.46 20.29 -0.69
CA TRP A 13 -27.15 20.64 -0.13
C TRP A 13 -26.72 19.70 1.02
N LEU A 14 -27.67 19.26 1.86
CA LEU A 14 -27.40 18.33 2.95
C LEU A 14 -26.95 16.94 2.45
N GLN A 15 -27.54 16.44 1.35
CA GLN A 15 -27.15 15.18 0.71
C GLN A 15 -25.71 15.26 0.20
N TYR A 16 -25.31 16.38 -0.39
CA TYR A 16 -23.93 16.57 -0.85
C TYR A 16 -22.94 16.61 0.32
N ILE A 17 -23.29 17.28 1.43
CA ILE A 17 -22.47 17.26 2.64
C ILE A 17 -22.30 15.82 3.15
N LEU A 18 -23.41 15.08 3.27
CA LEU A 18 -23.37 13.68 3.70
C LEU A 18 -22.51 12.80 2.77
N LEU A 19 -22.60 13.03 1.45
CA LEU A 19 -21.79 12.31 0.46
C LEU A 19 -20.30 12.61 0.67
N VAL A 20 -19.91 13.88 0.77
CA VAL A 20 -18.52 14.28 1.00
C VAL A 20 -18.01 13.73 2.32
N THR A 21 -18.78 13.83 3.40
CA THR A 21 -18.43 13.26 4.70
C THR A 21 -18.23 11.74 4.63
N THR A 22 -19.09 11.03 3.91
CA THR A 22 -18.96 9.57 3.72
C THR A 22 -17.68 9.21 2.98
N ILE A 23 -17.33 9.96 1.92
CA ILE A 23 -16.07 9.79 1.19
C ILE A 23 -14.88 10.05 2.12
N VAL A 24 -14.90 11.14 2.90
CA VAL A 24 -13.81 11.47 3.84
C VAL A 24 -13.64 10.38 4.89
N ILE A 25 -14.73 9.87 5.47
CA ILE A 25 -14.67 8.76 6.45
C ILE A 25 -14.04 7.52 5.81
N ALA A 26 -14.46 7.15 4.60
CA ALA A 26 -13.88 6.01 3.89
C ALA A 26 -12.37 6.19 3.65
N LEU A 27 -11.92 7.39 3.26
CA LEU A 27 -10.50 7.70 3.07
C LEU A 27 -9.71 7.60 4.39
N VAL A 28 -10.26 8.08 5.50
CA VAL A 28 -9.65 7.96 6.83
C VAL A 28 -9.51 6.48 7.23
N LEU A 29 -10.55 5.67 7.02
CA LEU A 29 -10.50 4.23 7.32
C LEU A 29 -9.46 3.50 6.49
N ILE A 30 -9.34 3.81 5.19
CA ILE A 30 -8.29 3.26 4.32
C ILE A 30 -6.91 3.67 4.83
N GLY A 31 -6.72 4.95 5.19
CA GLY A 31 -5.45 5.45 5.71
C GLY A 31 -5.06 4.78 7.05
N MET A 32 -6.03 4.59 7.94
CA MET A 32 -5.81 3.85 9.19
C MET A 32 -5.44 2.38 8.92
N GLY A 33 -6.17 1.71 8.02
CA GLY A 33 -5.87 0.32 7.64
C GLY A 33 -4.48 0.18 7.02
N TYR A 34 -4.08 1.11 6.16
CA TYR A 34 -2.73 1.16 5.59
C TYR A 34 -1.66 1.32 6.68
N ARG A 35 -1.85 2.25 7.61
CA ARG A 35 -0.91 2.48 8.71
C ARG A 35 -0.78 1.25 9.61
N VAL A 36 -1.90 0.64 9.99
CA VAL A 36 -1.91 -0.58 10.80
C VAL A 36 -1.22 -1.73 10.08
N ALA A 37 -1.47 -1.91 8.78
CA ALA A 37 -0.81 -2.94 7.99
C ALA A 37 0.70 -2.69 7.87
N HIS A 38 1.12 -1.43 7.73
CA HIS A 38 2.54 -1.06 7.63
C HIS A 38 3.27 -1.20 8.97
N ASP A 39 2.70 -0.67 10.06
CA ASP A 39 3.29 -0.72 11.41
C ASP A 39 3.41 -2.18 11.91
N ASN A 40 2.48 -3.05 11.51
CA ASN A 40 2.49 -4.47 11.85
C ASN A 40 3.25 -5.35 10.84
N PHE A 41 3.78 -4.79 9.75
CA PHE A 41 4.55 -5.58 8.79
C PHE A 41 5.92 -5.92 9.41
N LYS A 42 6.03 -7.14 9.92
CA LYS A 42 7.26 -7.73 10.42
C LYS A 42 7.50 -9.05 9.70
N ILE A 43 8.75 -9.27 9.29
CA ILE A 43 9.25 -10.50 8.68
C ILE A 43 9.64 -11.43 9.84
N PRO A 44 8.85 -12.48 10.14
CA PRO A 44 9.22 -13.44 11.16
C PRO A 44 10.39 -14.30 10.67
N ILE A 45 11.48 -14.27 11.43
CA ILE A 45 12.67 -15.09 11.21
C ILE A 45 12.85 -16.01 12.42
N THR A 46 12.87 -17.31 12.17
CA THR A 46 13.20 -18.33 13.17
C THR A 46 14.71 -18.53 13.22
N ILE A 47 15.29 -18.53 14.42
CA ILE A 47 16.72 -18.72 14.61
C ILE A 47 16.98 -19.79 15.66
N GLN A 48 17.76 -20.80 15.28
CA GLN A 48 18.37 -21.76 16.19
C GLN A 48 19.87 -21.47 16.31
N ASP A 49 20.33 -21.10 17.50
CA ASP A 49 21.73 -20.77 17.78
C ASP A 49 22.42 -21.91 18.53
N LEU A 50 23.14 -22.78 17.81
CA LEU A 50 23.88 -23.89 18.39
C LEU A 50 25.30 -23.50 18.86
N ASP A 51 25.80 -22.31 18.48
CA ASP A 51 27.15 -21.84 18.86
C ASP A 51 27.14 -21.11 20.21
N GLN A 52 26.08 -20.35 20.48
CA GLN A 52 25.84 -19.59 21.71
C GLN A 52 26.95 -18.63 22.18
N THR A 53 27.90 -18.33 21.29
CA THR A 53 29.00 -17.42 21.56
C THR A 53 28.53 -15.97 21.58
N THR A 54 29.40 -15.07 22.04
CA THR A 54 29.17 -13.63 21.90
C THR A 54 29.05 -13.19 20.44
N ALA A 55 29.75 -13.88 19.52
CA ALA A 55 29.68 -13.61 18.09
C ALA A 55 28.30 -13.97 17.51
N SER A 56 27.78 -15.18 17.80
CA SER A 56 26.46 -15.59 17.35
C SER A 56 25.34 -14.72 17.93
N LYS A 57 25.43 -14.37 19.22
CA LYS A 57 24.47 -13.44 19.86
C LYS A 57 24.51 -12.04 19.26
N SER A 58 25.71 -11.53 18.93
CA SER A 58 25.88 -10.25 18.23
C SER A 58 25.25 -10.28 16.84
N PHE A 59 25.38 -11.41 16.13
CA PHE A 59 24.81 -11.60 14.80
C PHE A 59 23.28 -11.56 14.83
N VAL A 60 22.69 -12.33 15.74
CA VAL A 60 21.24 -12.33 15.99
C VAL A 60 20.74 -10.94 16.37
N ASN A 61 21.49 -10.21 17.20
CA ASN A 61 21.11 -8.85 17.59
C ASN A 61 21.15 -7.86 16.41
N LYS A 62 22.11 -7.98 15.48
CA LYS A 62 22.14 -7.15 14.27
C LYS A 62 20.92 -7.39 13.39
N ILE A 63 20.54 -8.65 13.19
CA ILE A 63 19.32 -9.01 12.44
C ILE A 63 18.08 -8.40 13.12
N LYS A 64 18.03 -8.42 14.46
CA LYS A 64 16.93 -7.86 15.26
C LYS A 64 16.83 -6.33 15.17
N GLN A 65 17.94 -5.65 14.90
CA GLN A 65 17.96 -4.18 14.81
C GLN A 65 17.31 -3.66 13.52
N SER A 66 17.01 -4.53 12.55
CA SER A 66 16.20 -4.16 11.39
C SER A 66 14.75 -3.92 11.81
N ASP A 67 14.21 -2.73 11.49
CA ASP A 67 12.84 -2.31 11.84
C ASP A 67 11.75 -3.25 11.29
N TYR A 68 12.08 -4.11 10.34
CA TYR A 68 11.14 -4.98 9.66
C TYR A 68 11.24 -6.45 10.08
N VAL A 69 12.01 -6.80 11.11
CA VAL A 69 12.25 -8.20 11.51
C VAL A 69 11.71 -8.51 12.90
N THR A 70 11.09 -9.67 13.06
CA THR A 70 10.77 -10.26 14.37
C THR A 70 11.47 -11.60 14.49
N ILE A 71 12.20 -11.83 15.58
CA ILE A 71 12.96 -13.07 15.78
C ILE A 71 12.20 -14.00 16.73
N LYS A 72 11.91 -15.22 16.25
CA LYS A 72 11.49 -16.37 17.08
C LYS A 72 12.75 -17.20 17.37
N LYS A 73 13.09 -17.35 18.65
CA LYS A 73 14.18 -18.24 19.05
C LYS A 73 13.62 -19.64 19.24
N VAL A 74 14.36 -20.63 18.78
CA VAL A 74 14.01 -22.05 18.91
C VAL A 74 15.09 -22.74 19.72
N ASP A 75 14.68 -23.72 20.52
CA ASP A 75 15.56 -24.49 21.38
C ASP A 75 16.52 -25.35 20.56
N GLU A 76 17.65 -25.72 21.17
CA GLU A 76 18.72 -26.49 20.51
C GLU A 76 18.28 -27.90 20.10
N ASP A 77 17.29 -28.46 20.80
CA ASP A 77 16.81 -29.83 20.61
C ASP A 77 15.77 -29.96 19.49
N GLU A 78 15.29 -28.83 18.96
CA GLU A 78 14.32 -28.82 17.86
C GLU A 78 14.99 -29.34 16.58
N SER A 79 14.50 -30.47 16.06
CA SER A 79 15.10 -31.16 14.92
C SER A 79 14.61 -30.67 13.56
N TYR A 80 13.47 -29.96 13.51
CA TYR A 80 12.82 -29.57 12.26
C TYR A 80 12.57 -28.07 12.22
N ILE A 81 13.64 -27.26 12.13
CA ILE A 81 13.50 -25.81 12.09
C ILE A 81 12.85 -25.31 10.79
N GLU A 82 12.87 -26.11 9.73
CA GLU A 82 12.17 -25.87 8.47
C GLU A 82 10.64 -25.95 8.61
N ASP A 83 10.13 -26.63 9.65
CA ASP A 83 8.69 -26.75 9.88
C ASP A 83 8.03 -25.39 10.12
N ASP A 84 8.74 -24.46 10.76
CA ASP A 84 8.24 -23.11 10.97
C ASP A 84 7.96 -22.41 9.63
N VAL A 85 8.76 -22.69 8.60
CA VAL A 85 8.58 -22.13 7.26
C VAL A 85 7.44 -22.84 6.52
N THR A 86 7.37 -24.17 6.61
CA THR A 86 6.30 -24.95 5.94
C THR A 86 4.92 -24.68 6.56
N LYS A 87 4.84 -24.47 7.88
CA LYS A 87 3.62 -24.10 8.62
C LYS A 87 3.26 -22.61 8.49
N LYS A 88 4.09 -21.82 7.78
CA LYS A 88 3.93 -20.36 7.58
C LYS A 88 4.02 -19.54 8.88
N GLU A 89 4.65 -20.09 9.92
CA GLU A 89 4.93 -19.38 11.16
C GLU A 89 6.16 -18.47 11.02
N ALA A 90 7.08 -18.81 10.11
CA ALA A 90 8.25 -18.01 9.74
C ALA A 90 8.33 -17.84 8.21
N ILE A 91 8.96 -16.74 7.78
CA ILE A 91 9.32 -16.51 6.37
C ILE A 91 10.68 -17.14 6.06
N LEU A 92 11.57 -17.12 7.06
CA LEU A 92 12.91 -17.64 7.00
C LEU A 92 13.21 -18.35 8.32
N SER A 93 13.84 -19.51 8.26
CA SER A 93 14.41 -20.22 9.39
C SER A 93 15.90 -20.43 9.15
N MET A 94 16.71 -20.22 10.17
CA MET A 94 18.16 -20.30 10.06
C MET A 94 18.78 -21.03 11.23
N GLN A 95 19.82 -21.81 10.92
CA GLN A 95 20.63 -22.51 11.90
C GLN A 95 22.03 -21.92 11.95
N ILE A 96 22.46 -21.46 13.12
CA ILE A 96 23.85 -21.09 13.38
C ILE A 96 24.56 -22.33 13.91
N PRO A 97 25.51 -22.92 13.18
CA PRO A 97 26.15 -24.16 13.60
C PRO A 97 27.18 -23.93 14.70
N LYS A 98 27.52 -25.00 15.42
CA LYS A 98 28.66 -25.04 16.34
C LYS A 98 29.97 -24.64 15.62
N GLY A 99 30.79 -23.82 16.27
CA GLY A 99 32.05 -23.32 15.72
C GLY A 99 31.89 -22.10 14.81
N PHE A 100 30.71 -21.48 14.77
CA PHE A 100 30.46 -20.26 14.00
C PHE A 100 31.45 -19.14 14.35
N SER A 101 31.67 -18.89 15.64
CA SER A 101 32.63 -17.86 16.09
C SER A 101 34.06 -18.08 15.57
N GLN A 102 34.51 -19.34 15.51
CA GLN A 102 35.83 -19.67 14.98
C GLN A 102 35.88 -19.42 13.47
N LYS A 103 34.88 -19.90 12.72
CA LYS A 103 34.77 -19.71 11.28
C LYS A 103 34.66 -18.22 10.89
N LEU A 104 34.01 -17.41 11.73
CA LEU A 104 33.93 -15.96 11.57
C LEU A 104 35.31 -15.31 11.66
N LYS A 105 36.14 -15.73 12.62
CA LYS A 105 37.52 -15.22 12.79
C LYS A 105 38.43 -15.63 11.64
N GLU A 106 38.27 -16.85 11.14
CA GLU A 106 39.04 -17.38 10.02
C GLU A 106 38.55 -16.88 8.64
N ASN A 107 37.58 -15.95 8.58
CA ASN A 107 36.95 -15.48 7.34
C ASN A 107 36.34 -16.61 6.47
N ARG A 108 35.95 -17.73 7.10
CA ARG A 108 35.41 -18.94 6.46
C ARG A 108 33.91 -19.11 6.70
N LEU A 109 33.10 -18.11 6.32
CA LEU A 109 31.63 -18.17 6.50
C LEU A 109 30.84 -18.62 5.27
N LYS A 110 31.51 -18.86 4.14
CA LYS A 110 30.86 -19.39 2.94
C LYS A 110 30.14 -20.71 3.31
N GLU A 111 28.86 -20.80 2.98
CA GLU A 111 28.01 -21.99 3.22
C GLU A 111 27.93 -22.41 4.70
N THR A 112 28.22 -21.50 5.64
CA THR A 112 28.27 -21.85 7.06
C THR A 112 26.90 -21.81 7.72
N ILE A 113 25.97 -21.01 7.19
CA ILE A 113 24.62 -20.89 7.73
C ILE A 113 23.65 -21.53 6.75
N GLN A 114 22.90 -22.52 7.22
CA GLN A 114 21.82 -23.09 6.46
C GLN A 114 20.55 -22.24 6.64
N LEU A 115 19.97 -21.84 5.51
CA LEU A 115 18.76 -21.03 5.45
C LEU A 115 17.64 -21.84 4.80
N TYR A 116 16.49 -21.88 5.45
CA TYR A 116 15.25 -22.40 4.91
C TYR A 116 14.31 -21.22 4.74
N GLY A 117 13.91 -20.89 3.52
CA GLY A 117 13.11 -19.69 3.26
C GLY A 117 12.05 -19.94 2.21
N ARG A 118 11.01 -19.10 2.23
CA ARG A 118 10.03 -19.06 1.14
C ARG A 118 10.69 -18.50 -0.12
N ASP A 119 10.40 -19.13 -1.25
CA ASP A 119 10.81 -18.63 -2.57
C ASP A 119 9.82 -17.56 -3.06
N ASP A 120 9.78 -16.42 -2.36
CA ASP A 120 8.98 -15.26 -2.73
C ASP A 120 9.72 -13.94 -2.41
N PHE A 121 9.13 -12.82 -2.81
CA PHE A 121 9.74 -11.50 -2.62
C PHE A 121 10.10 -11.18 -1.16
N ILE A 122 9.26 -11.61 -0.20
CA ILE A 122 9.51 -11.35 1.22
C ILE A 122 10.60 -12.28 1.76
N GLY A 123 10.64 -13.54 1.31
CA GLY A 123 11.74 -14.45 1.55
C GLY A 123 13.08 -13.93 1.02
N GLY A 124 13.08 -13.36 -0.19
CA GLY A 124 14.27 -12.71 -0.77
C GLY A 124 14.78 -11.53 0.07
N ILE A 125 13.88 -10.67 0.58
CA ILE A 125 14.25 -9.59 1.51
C ILE A 125 14.84 -10.17 2.81
N ALA A 126 14.24 -11.23 3.36
CA ALA A 126 14.73 -11.86 4.58
C ALA A 126 16.16 -12.40 4.41
N VAL A 127 16.42 -13.09 3.29
CA VAL A 127 17.76 -13.61 2.94
C VAL A 127 18.76 -12.48 2.79
N GLU A 128 18.38 -11.38 2.16
CA GLU A 128 19.26 -10.20 1.99
C GLU A 128 19.61 -9.56 3.35
N ILE A 129 18.64 -9.41 4.26
CA ILE A 129 18.89 -8.88 5.61
C ILE A 129 19.88 -9.76 6.37
N VAL A 130 19.69 -11.09 6.35
CA VAL A 130 20.59 -12.04 7.03
C VAL A 130 21.98 -12.04 6.40
N SER A 131 22.05 -12.04 5.07
CA SER A 131 23.32 -12.04 4.32
C SER A 131 24.10 -10.75 4.56
N SER A 132 23.46 -9.59 4.44
CA SER A 132 24.08 -8.30 4.72
C SER A 132 24.60 -8.21 6.15
N SER A 133 23.80 -8.67 7.13
CA SER A 133 24.23 -8.73 8.54
C SER A 133 25.47 -9.61 8.75
N LEU A 134 25.56 -10.72 8.01
CA LEU A 134 26.69 -11.65 8.07
C LEU A 134 27.95 -11.02 7.47
N TYR A 135 27.84 -10.43 6.28
CA TYR A 135 28.94 -9.74 5.63
C TYR A 135 29.47 -8.59 6.50
N GLU A 136 28.58 -7.78 7.09
CA GLU A 136 28.98 -6.71 7.99
C GLU A 136 29.76 -7.18 9.22
N GLN A 137 29.53 -8.41 9.70
CA GLN A 137 30.31 -8.97 10.79
C GLN A 137 31.72 -9.43 10.36
N GLN A 138 31.91 -9.77 9.09
CA GLN A 138 33.20 -10.21 8.57
C GLN A 138 34.15 -9.06 8.26
N ILE A 139 33.61 -7.90 7.87
CA ILE A 139 34.43 -6.76 7.41
C ILE A 139 35.60 -6.44 8.36
N PRO A 140 35.42 -6.34 9.69
CA PRO A 140 36.54 -6.06 10.59
C PRO A 140 37.64 -7.13 10.58
N ASN A 141 37.28 -8.41 10.44
CA ASN A 141 38.25 -9.50 10.37
C ASN A 141 38.99 -9.50 9.03
N ILE A 142 38.32 -9.14 7.93
CA ILE A 142 38.95 -8.97 6.61
C ILE A 142 39.95 -7.80 6.66
N ILE A 143 39.58 -6.68 7.29
CA ILE A 143 40.48 -5.53 7.49
C ILE A 143 41.68 -5.94 8.35
N TYR A 144 41.46 -6.71 9.41
CA TYR A 144 42.53 -7.21 10.28
C TYR A 144 43.55 -8.05 9.52
N GLU A 145 43.09 -9.05 8.76
CA GLU A 145 43.93 -9.92 7.94
C GLU A 145 44.78 -9.09 6.95
N HIS A 146 44.14 -8.13 6.28
CA HIS A 146 44.84 -7.24 5.34
C HIS A 146 45.91 -6.35 6.01
N LEU A 147 45.64 -5.86 7.23
CA LEU A 147 46.60 -5.04 7.98
C LEU A 147 47.78 -5.87 8.52
N GLU A 148 47.53 -7.12 8.93
CA GLU A 148 48.59 -8.06 9.31
C GLU A 148 49.52 -8.38 8.13
N ASP A 149 48.97 -8.63 6.94
CA ASP A 149 49.74 -8.85 5.71
C ASP A 149 50.65 -7.64 5.38
N MET A 150 50.16 -6.44 5.66
CA MET A 150 50.92 -5.19 5.51
C MET A 150 51.90 -4.91 6.67
N LYS A 151 52.01 -5.81 7.65
CA LYS A 151 52.79 -5.67 8.90
C LYS A 151 52.37 -4.49 9.77
N GLN A 152 51.17 -3.95 9.57
CA GLN A 152 50.59 -2.86 10.35
C GLN A 152 49.71 -3.44 11.46
N HIS A 153 50.35 -3.80 12.58
CA HIS A 153 49.65 -4.44 13.69
C HIS A 153 48.68 -3.47 14.36
N GLN A 154 47.39 -3.73 14.20
CA GLN A 154 46.32 -3.08 14.95
C GLN A 154 45.45 -4.14 15.62
N SER A 155 45.04 -3.90 16.86
CA SER A 155 44.10 -4.78 17.56
C SER A 155 42.73 -4.78 16.86
N ILE A 156 42.06 -5.93 16.83
CA ILE A 156 40.71 -6.07 16.25
C ILE A 156 39.68 -5.09 16.85
N ASP A 157 39.81 -4.75 18.14
CA ASP A 157 38.91 -3.81 18.81
C ASP A 157 39.07 -2.37 18.29
N ALA A 158 40.31 -1.96 17.99
CA ALA A 158 40.59 -0.66 17.38
C ALA A 158 40.00 -0.57 15.97
N ILE A 159 40.11 -1.66 15.19
CA ILE A 159 39.53 -1.78 13.85
C ILE A 159 38.00 -1.70 13.93
N ASN A 160 37.37 -2.49 14.81
CA ASN A 160 35.92 -2.47 15.02
C ASN A 160 35.40 -1.06 15.35
N LYS A 161 36.07 -0.38 16.30
CA LYS A 161 35.69 0.98 16.71
C LYS A 161 35.86 1.98 15.57
N SER A 162 36.93 1.86 14.79
CA SER A 162 37.19 2.72 13.64
C SER A 162 36.18 2.48 12.52
N TYR A 163 35.89 1.22 12.19
CA TYR A 163 34.92 0.84 11.18
C TYR A 163 33.56 1.48 11.49
N HIS A 164 32.99 1.19 12.67
CA HIS A 164 31.68 1.70 13.06
C HIS A 164 31.61 3.23 13.14
N LYS A 165 32.71 3.91 13.47
CA LYS A 165 32.77 5.37 13.47
C LYS A 165 32.73 5.98 12.06
N HIS A 166 33.22 5.26 11.05
CA HIS A 166 33.35 5.76 9.69
C HIS A 166 32.40 5.08 8.70
N ILE A 167 31.42 4.29 9.17
CA ILE A 167 30.36 3.78 8.29
C ILE A 167 29.65 4.98 7.67
N PRO A 168 29.61 5.08 6.32
CA PRO A 168 28.90 6.15 5.67
C PRO A 168 27.40 6.01 5.92
N GLU A 169 26.76 7.09 6.37
CA GLU A 169 25.31 7.16 6.38
C GLU A 169 24.80 7.15 4.93
N SER A 170 23.77 6.35 4.65
CA SER A 170 23.16 6.30 3.33
C SER A 170 22.59 7.67 2.97
N LYS A 171 23.28 8.37 2.06
CA LYS A 171 22.83 9.63 1.44
C LYS A 171 22.45 9.40 -0.02
N ILE A 172 21.88 8.24 -0.32
CA ILE A 172 21.43 7.93 -1.68
C ILE A 172 20.24 8.83 -2.00
N LYS A 173 20.44 9.79 -2.90
CA LYS A 173 19.38 10.66 -3.39
C LYS A 173 18.54 9.89 -4.41
N PHE A 174 17.41 9.38 -3.99
CA PHE A 174 16.40 8.85 -4.91
C PHE A 174 15.77 10.01 -5.68
N VAL A 175 15.91 10.01 -7.00
CA VAL A 175 15.29 11.00 -7.89
C VAL A 175 14.38 10.25 -8.85
N SER A 176 13.07 10.51 -8.80
CA SER A 176 12.15 9.90 -9.75
C SER A 176 12.40 10.47 -11.15
N LEU A 177 12.56 9.58 -12.14
CA LEU A 177 12.82 9.94 -13.54
C LEU A 177 11.63 10.66 -14.20
N THR A 178 10.42 10.51 -13.64
CA THR A 178 9.21 11.22 -14.07
C THR A 178 8.73 12.17 -12.97
N LYS A 179 8.68 13.47 -13.31
CA LYS A 179 8.12 14.52 -12.43
C LYS A 179 6.60 14.58 -12.46
N GLN A 180 5.95 13.95 -13.43
CA GLN A 180 4.50 13.82 -13.54
C GLN A 180 4.20 12.38 -13.93
N ALA A 181 3.56 11.64 -13.05
CA ALA A 181 3.18 10.28 -13.35
C ALA A 181 1.92 10.29 -14.23
N GLN A 182 1.98 9.60 -15.37
CA GLN A 182 0.78 9.36 -16.19
C GLN A 182 -0.18 8.38 -15.49
N HIS A 183 0.36 7.58 -14.57
CA HIS A 183 -0.31 6.53 -13.81
C HIS A 183 0.24 6.52 -12.38
N SER A 184 -0.64 6.48 -11.37
CA SER A 184 -0.25 6.25 -9.98
C SER A 184 -1.12 5.15 -9.42
N ILE A 185 -0.54 3.97 -9.17
CA ILE A 185 -1.25 2.80 -8.66
C ILE A 185 -2.04 3.16 -7.39
N SER A 186 -1.42 3.93 -6.49
CA SER A 186 -2.03 4.36 -5.23
C SER A 186 -3.24 5.27 -5.45
N ILE A 187 -3.11 6.30 -6.29
CA ILE A 187 -4.24 7.21 -6.58
C ILE A 187 -5.33 6.47 -7.34
N SER A 188 -4.97 5.59 -8.28
CA SER A 188 -5.94 4.83 -9.05
C SER A 188 -6.80 3.93 -8.17
N LEU A 189 -6.16 3.25 -7.22
CA LEU A 189 -6.84 2.42 -6.22
C LEU A 189 -7.73 3.24 -5.30
N ILE A 190 -7.22 4.34 -4.75
CA ILE A 190 -8.00 5.23 -3.89
C ILE A 190 -9.22 5.75 -4.64
N PHE A 191 -9.06 6.15 -5.91
CA PHE A 191 -10.16 6.70 -6.69
C PHE A 191 -11.20 5.65 -7.08
N ALA A 192 -10.80 4.41 -7.38
CA ALA A 192 -11.74 3.31 -7.58
C ALA A 192 -12.62 3.09 -6.33
N VAL A 193 -12.04 3.19 -5.14
CA VAL A 193 -12.81 3.13 -3.89
C VAL A 193 -13.73 4.35 -3.72
N ILE A 194 -13.27 5.55 -4.09
CA ILE A 194 -14.11 6.75 -4.09
C ILE A 194 -15.32 6.58 -5.01
N LEU A 195 -15.15 6.04 -6.22
CA LEU A 195 -16.26 5.73 -7.14
C LEU A 195 -17.22 4.69 -6.55
N PHE A 196 -16.69 3.72 -5.82
CA PHE A 196 -17.52 2.73 -5.15
C PHE A 196 -18.35 3.35 -4.01
N VAL A 197 -17.71 4.14 -3.14
CA VAL A 197 -18.35 4.81 -2.01
C VAL A 197 -19.33 5.89 -2.49
N SER A 198 -19.02 6.58 -3.58
CA SER A 198 -19.90 7.61 -4.13
C SER A 198 -21.24 7.05 -4.60
N ALA A 199 -21.35 5.74 -4.83
CA ALA A 199 -22.59 5.06 -5.21
C ALA A 199 -23.71 5.22 -4.16
N VAL A 200 -23.36 5.54 -2.91
CA VAL A 200 -24.30 5.93 -1.83
C VAL A 200 -25.17 7.13 -2.24
N GLN A 201 -24.73 7.95 -3.19
CA GLN A 201 -25.51 9.05 -3.77
C GLN A 201 -26.93 8.64 -4.21
N VAL A 202 -27.10 7.38 -4.67
CA VAL A 202 -28.39 6.83 -5.09
C VAL A 202 -29.40 6.75 -3.94
N ILE A 203 -28.91 6.51 -2.72
CA ILE A 203 -29.71 6.48 -1.50
C ILE A 203 -30.00 7.91 -1.05
N LEU A 204 -28.96 8.75 -1.00
CA LEU A 204 -29.06 10.13 -0.52
C LEU A 204 -30.05 10.95 -1.36
N HIS A 205 -30.03 10.74 -2.67
CA HIS A 205 -30.87 11.45 -3.64
C HIS A 205 -32.16 10.70 -4.00
N TYR A 206 -32.56 9.68 -3.23
CA TYR A 206 -33.78 8.90 -3.50
C TYR A 206 -35.03 9.78 -3.69
N ARG A 207 -35.11 10.90 -2.97
CA ARG A 207 -36.23 11.86 -3.05
C ARG A 207 -36.36 12.56 -4.41
N LEU A 208 -35.34 12.52 -5.28
CA LEU A 208 -35.47 12.99 -6.65
C LEU A 208 -36.33 12.05 -7.52
N ASN A 209 -36.43 10.78 -7.15
CA ASN A 209 -37.20 9.79 -7.88
C ASN A 209 -38.71 9.81 -7.51
N GLN A 210 -39.35 10.98 -7.65
CA GLN A 210 -40.79 11.12 -7.46
C GLN A 210 -41.53 10.88 -8.78
N GLN A 211 -42.08 9.67 -8.96
CA GLN A 211 -42.68 9.25 -10.23
C GLN A 211 -43.78 10.19 -10.73
N ALA A 212 -44.68 10.63 -9.87
CA ALA A 212 -45.74 11.56 -10.23
C ALA A 212 -45.18 12.90 -10.76
N ALA A 213 -44.12 13.41 -10.14
CA ALA A 213 -43.44 14.62 -10.59
C ALA A 213 -42.66 14.39 -11.89
N LEU A 214 -41.98 13.26 -12.03
CA LEU A 214 -41.24 12.86 -13.24
C LEU A 214 -42.15 12.60 -14.45
N GLN A 215 -43.37 12.10 -14.23
CA GLN A 215 -44.39 11.95 -15.25
C GLN A 215 -44.91 13.30 -15.73
N ARG A 216 -45.24 14.22 -14.81
CA ARG A 216 -45.60 15.61 -15.15
C ARG A 216 -44.47 16.33 -15.89
N LEU A 217 -43.23 16.13 -15.45
CA LEU A 217 -42.07 16.71 -16.12
C LEU A 217 -41.97 16.21 -17.57
N SER A 218 -42.25 14.93 -17.82
CA SER A 218 -42.20 14.30 -19.15
C SER A 218 -43.13 14.94 -20.19
N GLN A 219 -44.15 15.66 -19.76
CA GLN A 219 -45.08 16.37 -20.65
C GLN A 219 -44.40 17.57 -21.35
N TYR A 220 -43.26 18.03 -20.83
CA TYR A 220 -42.47 19.11 -21.40
C TYR A 220 -41.25 18.56 -22.15
N HIS A 221 -41.03 19.04 -23.38
CA HIS A 221 -39.91 18.63 -24.22
C HIS A 221 -38.54 18.86 -23.53
N LEU A 222 -37.65 17.86 -23.59
CA LEU A 222 -36.28 17.87 -23.04
C LEU A 222 -36.15 18.08 -21.52
N SER A 223 -37.24 18.13 -20.76
CA SER A 223 -37.21 18.45 -19.33
C SER A 223 -36.50 17.37 -18.50
N ARG A 224 -36.73 16.08 -18.81
CA ARG A 224 -36.07 14.93 -18.17
C ARG A 224 -34.58 14.92 -18.46
N PHE A 225 -34.22 15.18 -19.71
CA PHE A 225 -32.82 15.30 -20.12
C PHE A 225 -32.11 16.43 -19.35
N LYS A 226 -32.75 17.59 -19.17
CA LYS A 226 -32.20 18.70 -18.37
C LYS A 226 -31.98 18.32 -16.90
N LEU A 227 -32.89 17.56 -16.29
CA LEU A 227 -32.73 17.07 -14.92
C LEU A 227 -31.53 16.11 -14.82
N TYR A 228 -31.47 15.11 -15.70
CA TYR A 228 -30.41 14.11 -15.73
C TYR A 228 -29.05 14.76 -15.99
N SER A 229 -28.97 15.64 -17.00
CA SER A 229 -27.75 16.37 -17.32
C SER A 229 -27.28 17.25 -16.16
N THR A 230 -28.19 17.92 -15.44
CA THR A 230 -27.83 18.72 -14.27
C THR A 230 -27.26 17.83 -13.17
N TYR A 231 -27.88 16.68 -12.88
CA TYR A 231 -27.38 15.72 -11.90
C TYR A 231 -25.97 15.22 -12.28
N VAL A 232 -25.80 14.71 -13.51
CA VAL A 232 -24.52 14.18 -14.00
C VAL A 232 -23.42 15.23 -13.89
N MET A 233 -23.67 16.46 -14.35
CA MET A 233 -22.66 17.52 -14.31
C MET A 233 -22.27 17.89 -12.88
N THR A 234 -23.23 18.00 -11.97
CA THR A 234 -22.96 18.36 -10.56
C THR A 234 -22.10 17.31 -9.85
N HIS A 235 -22.43 16.02 -10.00
CA HIS A 235 -21.68 14.95 -9.37
C HIS A 235 -20.34 14.71 -10.05
N THR A 236 -20.26 14.89 -11.37
CA THR A 236 -18.98 14.83 -12.11
C THR A 236 -18.01 15.88 -11.60
N ILE A 237 -18.46 17.13 -11.46
CA ILE A 237 -17.63 18.23 -10.92
C ILE A 237 -17.21 17.91 -9.48
N LEU A 238 -18.13 17.43 -8.65
CA LEU A 238 -17.85 17.06 -7.26
C LEU A 238 -16.75 15.99 -7.18
N LEU A 239 -16.89 14.89 -7.91
CA LEU A 239 -15.90 13.79 -7.90
C LEU A 239 -14.55 14.22 -8.47
N LEU A 240 -14.54 15.11 -9.46
CA LEU A 240 -13.31 15.66 -10.01
C LEU A 240 -12.59 16.60 -9.02
N LEU A 241 -13.35 17.38 -8.23
CA LEU A 241 -12.80 18.18 -7.14
C LEU A 241 -12.23 17.31 -6.02
N VAL A 242 -12.91 16.20 -5.68
CA VAL A 242 -12.40 15.22 -4.70
C VAL A 242 -11.12 14.59 -5.21
N LEU A 243 -11.04 14.17 -6.48
CA LEU A 243 -9.82 13.64 -7.09
C LEU A 243 -8.67 14.65 -7.01
N LEU A 244 -8.94 15.90 -7.34
CA LEU A 244 -7.96 16.98 -7.26
C LEU A 244 -7.48 17.17 -5.81
N ALA A 245 -8.39 17.21 -4.83
CA ALA A 245 -8.04 17.35 -3.43
C ALA A 245 -7.17 16.17 -2.92
N VAL A 246 -7.50 14.94 -3.31
CA VAL A 246 -6.71 13.74 -2.98
C VAL A 246 -5.31 13.81 -3.61
N SER A 247 -5.20 14.26 -4.86
CA SER A 247 -3.91 14.38 -5.53
C SER A 247 -2.99 15.41 -4.86
N LEU A 248 -3.57 16.54 -4.40
CA LEU A 248 -2.86 17.57 -3.67
C LEU A 248 -2.43 17.07 -2.29
N TYR A 249 -3.31 16.37 -1.58
CA TYR A 249 -2.99 15.79 -0.27
C TYR A 249 -1.82 14.80 -0.34
N LEU A 250 -1.78 13.95 -1.37
CA LEU A 250 -0.71 12.99 -1.58
C LEU A 250 0.55 13.59 -2.22
N SER A 251 0.56 14.90 -2.51
CA SER A 251 1.67 15.60 -3.18
C SER A 251 2.11 14.92 -4.49
N GLN A 252 1.17 14.32 -5.22
CA GLN A 252 1.45 13.62 -6.47
C GLN A 252 1.03 14.47 -7.67
N PRO A 253 1.99 15.02 -8.44
CA PRO A 253 1.69 15.81 -9.63
C PRO A 253 1.17 14.90 -10.76
N LEU A 254 -0.15 14.95 -10.99
CA LEU A 254 -0.82 14.21 -12.05
C LEU A 254 -0.83 15.00 -13.37
N SER A 255 -0.69 14.28 -14.49
CA SER A 255 -0.75 14.88 -15.82
C SER A 255 -2.17 15.34 -16.20
N LEU A 256 -2.28 16.32 -17.10
CA LEU A 256 -3.58 16.76 -17.64
C LEU A 256 -4.34 15.61 -18.35
N ILE A 257 -3.60 14.71 -19.01
CA ILE A 257 -4.16 13.54 -19.71
C ILE A 257 -4.87 12.61 -18.71
N PHE A 258 -4.31 12.44 -17.51
CA PHE A 258 -4.92 11.65 -16.45
C PHE A 258 -6.30 12.20 -16.03
N TYR A 259 -6.40 13.52 -15.85
CA TYR A 259 -7.66 14.17 -15.52
C TYR A 259 -8.69 14.08 -16.65
N LEU A 260 -8.25 14.18 -17.91
CA LEU A 260 -9.15 14.07 -19.06
C LEU A 260 -9.74 12.65 -19.18
N LYS A 261 -8.89 11.61 -19.02
CA LYS A 261 -9.35 10.21 -18.98
C LYS A 261 -10.29 9.96 -17.79
N SER A 262 -9.96 10.51 -16.62
CA SER A 262 -10.78 10.38 -15.42
C SER A 262 -12.14 11.07 -15.60
N LEU A 263 -12.17 12.27 -16.19
CA LEU A 263 -13.41 12.99 -16.51
C LEU A 263 -14.35 12.15 -17.38
N LEU A 264 -13.83 11.53 -18.44
CA LEU A 264 -14.62 10.67 -19.34
C LEU A 264 -15.23 9.49 -18.57
N LEU A 265 -14.43 8.81 -17.75
CA LEU A 265 -14.90 7.68 -16.93
C LEU A 265 -15.94 8.10 -15.89
N ILE A 266 -15.72 9.23 -15.20
CA ILE A 266 -16.68 9.78 -14.24
C ILE A 266 -17.99 10.12 -14.94
N LEU A 267 -17.96 10.70 -16.14
CA LEU A 267 -19.16 10.98 -16.91
C LEU A 267 -19.94 9.70 -17.24
N ILE A 268 -19.26 8.65 -17.70
CA ILE A 268 -19.89 7.34 -17.96
C ILE A 268 -20.52 6.79 -16.68
N TYR A 269 -19.77 6.80 -15.58
CA TYR A 269 -20.22 6.36 -14.27
C TYR A 269 -21.49 7.10 -13.82
N GLU A 270 -21.49 8.42 -13.88
CA GLU A 270 -22.63 9.24 -13.44
C GLU A 270 -23.86 9.06 -14.34
N ILE A 271 -23.68 8.81 -15.65
CA ILE A 271 -24.78 8.46 -16.54
C ILE A 271 -25.44 7.15 -16.09
N GLY A 272 -24.66 6.13 -15.74
CA GLY A 272 -25.19 4.86 -15.23
C GLY A 272 -25.90 5.01 -13.88
N ILE A 273 -25.34 5.79 -12.97
CA ILE A 273 -25.95 6.09 -11.66
C ILE A 273 -27.31 6.80 -11.83
N VAL A 274 -27.37 7.83 -12.68
CA VAL A 274 -28.64 8.53 -12.98
C VAL A 274 -29.66 7.58 -13.59
N PHE A 275 -29.24 6.73 -14.52
CA PHE A 275 -30.14 5.73 -15.09
C PHE A 275 -30.73 4.82 -14.00
N ILE A 276 -29.88 4.27 -13.12
CA ILE A 276 -30.34 3.42 -12.02
C ILE A 276 -31.27 4.18 -11.06
N LEU A 277 -30.93 5.43 -10.71
CA LEU A 277 -31.69 6.26 -9.78
C LEU A 277 -33.11 6.54 -10.27
N PHE A 278 -33.30 6.85 -11.56
CA PHE A 278 -34.59 7.28 -12.10
C PHE A 278 -35.41 6.17 -12.77
N HIS A 279 -34.78 5.08 -13.23
CA HIS A 279 -35.49 4.00 -13.91
C HIS A 279 -35.89 2.85 -12.97
N ILE A 280 -35.05 2.54 -11.96
CA ILE A 280 -35.31 1.43 -11.04
C ILE A 280 -36.21 1.89 -9.90
N GLN A 281 -37.34 1.22 -9.72
CA GLN A 281 -38.36 1.62 -8.76
C GLN A 281 -38.12 1.03 -7.37
N THR A 282 -37.81 -0.26 -7.31
CA THR A 282 -37.63 -1.00 -6.05
C THR A 282 -36.28 -0.65 -5.40
N ILE A 283 -36.28 -0.32 -4.11
CA ILE A 283 -35.06 0.10 -3.39
C ILE A 283 -34.02 -1.02 -3.41
N SER A 284 -34.39 -2.26 -3.09
CA SER A 284 -33.44 -3.38 -3.04
C SER A 284 -32.76 -3.65 -4.39
N HIS A 285 -33.53 -3.65 -5.48
CA HIS A 285 -32.98 -3.86 -6.82
C HIS A 285 -32.08 -2.71 -7.26
N ARG A 286 -32.46 -1.47 -6.92
CA ARG A 286 -31.64 -0.29 -7.15
C ARG A 286 -30.29 -0.38 -6.45
N LEU A 287 -30.29 -0.70 -5.16
CA LEU A 287 -29.06 -0.88 -4.36
C LEU A 287 -28.15 -1.94 -4.95
N PHE A 288 -28.72 -3.10 -5.31
CA PHE A 288 -27.97 -4.20 -5.92
C PHE A 288 -27.34 -3.80 -7.27
N MET A 289 -28.11 -3.17 -8.15
CA MET A 289 -27.61 -2.71 -9.45
C MET A 289 -26.56 -1.61 -9.30
N THR A 290 -26.76 -0.68 -8.36
CA THR A 290 -25.79 0.37 -8.02
C THR A 290 -24.48 -0.24 -7.51
N PHE A 291 -24.54 -1.24 -6.63
CA PHE A 291 -23.37 -1.94 -6.11
C PHE A 291 -22.57 -2.62 -7.23
N ILE A 292 -23.24 -3.42 -8.07
CA ILE A 292 -22.59 -4.12 -9.19
C ILE A 292 -22.00 -3.13 -10.18
N TYR A 293 -22.75 -2.09 -10.53
CA TYR A 293 -22.30 -1.08 -11.48
C TYR A 293 -21.08 -0.32 -10.96
N ALA A 294 -21.10 0.08 -9.69
CA ALA A 294 -19.97 0.78 -9.08
C ALA A 294 -18.72 -0.11 -8.98
N LEU A 295 -18.89 -1.40 -8.66
CA LEU A 295 -17.79 -2.36 -8.65
C LEU A 295 -17.21 -2.55 -10.07
N ALA A 296 -18.06 -2.76 -11.08
CA ALA A 296 -17.63 -2.92 -12.46
C ALA A 296 -16.88 -1.69 -12.98
N MET A 297 -17.40 -0.49 -12.72
CA MET A 297 -16.73 0.75 -13.10
C MET A 297 -15.43 0.98 -12.33
N GLY A 298 -15.35 0.56 -11.06
CA GLY A 298 -14.11 0.55 -10.30
C GLY A 298 -13.04 -0.35 -10.95
N ILE A 299 -13.41 -1.56 -11.38
CA ILE A 299 -12.51 -2.48 -12.08
C ILE A 299 -12.06 -1.89 -13.43
N VAL A 300 -12.99 -1.36 -14.22
CA VAL A 300 -12.67 -0.71 -15.51
C VAL A 300 -11.70 0.46 -15.30
N TYR A 301 -11.93 1.27 -14.26
CA TYR A 301 -11.04 2.36 -13.90
C TYR A 301 -9.63 1.82 -13.58
N LEU A 302 -9.53 0.80 -12.73
CA LEU A 302 -8.24 0.18 -12.41
C LEU A 302 -7.53 -0.36 -13.66
N SER A 303 -8.23 -1.04 -14.56
CA SER A 303 -7.64 -1.59 -15.79
C SER A 303 -7.09 -0.52 -16.76
N ILE A 304 -7.59 0.70 -16.71
CA ILE A 304 -7.13 1.80 -17.57
C ILE A 304 -5.94 2.55 -16.95
N PHE A 305 -5.84 2.55 -15.62
CA PHE A 305 -4.90 3.38 -14.88
C PHE A 305 -3.83 2.64 -14.06
N MET A 306 -3.94 1.32 -13.88
CA MET A 306 -2.86 0.43 -13.42
C MET A 306 -2.11 -0.14 -14.62
#